data_AF-A0A2N3CM31-F1
#
_entry.id   AF-A0A2N3CM31-F1
#
_cell.length_a   1.000
_cell.length_b   1.000
_cell.length_c   1.000
_cell.angle_alpha   90.00
_cell.angle_beta   90.00
_cell.angle_gamma   90.00
#
_symmetry.space_group_name_H-M   'P 1'
#
loop_
_entity.id
_entity.type
_entity.pdbx_description
1 polymer ?
#
loop_
_entity_poly.entity_id
_entity_poly.type
_entity_poly.pdbx_seq_one_letter_code
_entity_poly.pdbx_strand_id
1 'polypeptide(L)' 'AMEKAKAEGQGAAVYKGRLVDIASIRQAEVIVRQAEMTGG' A
#
# COMPACT_ATOMS: atom_id res chain seq x y z
N ALA A 1 7.89 -0.05 10.96
CA ALA A 1 6.60 0.67 11.14
C ALA A 1 5.52 0.08 10.23
N MET A 2 5.71 0.08 8.91
CA MET A 2 4.74 -0.49 7.97
C MET A 2 4.57 -2.01 8.10
N GLU A 3 5.66 -2.78 8.26
CA GLU A 3 5.57 -4.23 8.49
C GLU A 3 4.85 -4.60 9.78
N LYS A 4 5.04 -3.82 10.85
CA LYS A 4 4.40 -4.05 12.15
C LYS A 4 2.89 -3.82 12.04
N ALA A 5 2.47 -2.74 11.37
CA ALA A 5 1.05 -2.46 11.11
C ALA A 5 0.41 -3.53 10.23
N LYS A 6 1.13 -4.01 9.20
CA LYS A 6 0.67 -5.10 8.33
C LYS A 6 0.51 -6.43 9.10
N ALA A 7 1.45 -6.73 10.01
CA ALA A 7 1.40 -7.92 10.86
C ALA A 7 0.33 -7.83 11.97
N GLU A 8 0.08 -6.64 12.51
CA GLU A 8 -0.95 -6.38 13.53
C GLU A 8 -2.35 -6.18 12.93
N GLY A 9 -2.52 -6.27 11.60
CA GLY A 9 -3.80 -6.02 10.92
C GLY A 9 -4.27 -4.57 10.99
N GLN A 10 -3.40 -3.65 11.37
CA GLN A 10 -3.70 -2.23 11.38
C GLN A 10 -3.69 -1.73 9.94
N GLY A 11 -4.86 -1.39 9.42
CA GLY A 11 -5.06 -0.90 8.04
C GLY A 11 -4.27 0.38 7.70
N ALA A 12 -3.58 0.99 8.66
CA ALA A 12 -2.70 2.12 8.44
C ALA A 12 -1.45 2.05 9.33
N ALA A 13 -0.32 2.55 8.80
CA ALA A 13 0.95 2.63 9.49
C ALA A 13 1.49 4.06 9.48
N VAL A 14 2.06 4.53 10.59
CA VAL A 14 2.74 5.83 10.61
C VAL A 14 4.20 5.63 10.14
N TYR A 15 4.56 6.22 9.01
CA TYR A 15 5.94 6.23 8.50
C TYR A 15 6.44 7.68 8.38
N LYS A 16 7.56 8.00 9.05
CA LYS A 16 8.15 9.35 9.07
C LYS A 16 7.14 10.47 9.41
N GLY A 17 6.25 10.21 10.37
CA GLY A 17 5.22 11.16 10.81
C GLY A 17 4.02 11.31 9.86
N ARG A 18 3.94 10.51 8.78
CA ARG A 18 2.81 10.48 7.86
C ARG A 18 2.04 9.18 7.99
N LEU A 19 0.71 9.27 7.98
CA LEU A 19 -0.19 8.12 7.91
C LEU A 19 -0.09 7.52 6.51
N VAL A 20 0.27 6.24 6.45
CA VAL A 20 0.30 5.44 5.23
C VAL A 20 -0.80 4.39 5.37
N ASP A 21 -1.86 4.54 4.59
CA ASP A 21 -2.97 3.58 4.54
C ASP A 21 -2.59 2.40 3.64
N ILE A 22 -2.77 1.18 4.14
CA ILE A 22 -2.51 -0.07 3.41
C ILE A 22 -3.46 -0.24 2.22
N ALA A 23 -4.68 0.30 2.28
CA ALA A 23 -5.62 0.29 1.17
C ALA A 23 -5.08 1.09 -0.02
N SER A 24 -4.43 2.23 0.23
CA SER A 24 -3.78 3.04 -0.82
C SER A 24 -2.63 2.28 -1.50
N ILE A 25 -1.87 1.49 -0.74
CA ILE A 25 -0.79 0.65 -1.30
C ILE A 25 -1.38 -0.45 -2.21
N ARG A 26 -2.43 -1.14 -1.77
CA ARG A 26 -3.09 -2.19 -2.59
C ARG A 26 -3.71 -1.63 -3.87
N GLN A 27 -4.30 -0.44 -3.80
CA GLN A 27 -4.79 0.24 -5.00
C GLN A 27 -3.65 0.63 -5.95
N ALA A 28 -2.53 1.12 -5.44
CA ALA A 28 -1.36 1.42 -6.26
C ALA A 28 -0.82 0.16 -6.97
N GLU A 29 -0.77 -0.98 -6.27
CA GLU A 29 -0.38 -2.26 -6.89
C GLU A 29 -1.34 -2.68 -8.01
N VAL A 30 -2.65 -2.49 -7.83
CA VAL A 30 -3.65 -2.78 -8.87
C VAL A 30 -3.47 -1.87 -10.09
N ILE A 31 -3.21 -0.59 -9.87
CA ILE A 31 -2.97 0.40 -10.94
C ILE A 31 -1.71 0.05 -11.72
N VAL A 32 -0.61 -0.28 -11.04
CA VAL A 32 0.65 -0.69 -11.70
C VAL A 32 0.41 -1.96 -12.52
N ARG A 33 -0.27 -2.95 -11.96
CA ARG A 33 -0.56 -4.21 -12.64
C ARG A 33 -1.47 -4.01 -13.86
N GLN A 34 -2.45 -3.11 -13.79
CA GLN A 34 -3.26 -2.73 -14.95
C GLN A 34 -2.47 -1.96 -16.00
N ALA A 35 -1.56 -1.09 -15.59
CA ALA A 35 -0.68 -0.37 -16.51
C ALA A 35 0.26 -1.33 -17.26
N GLU A 36 0.82 -2.33 -16.57
CA GLU A 36 1.63 -3.39 -17.18
C GLU A 36 0.82 -4.25 -18.17
N MET A 37 -0.45 -4.54 -17.88
CA MET A 37 -1.33 -5.29 -18.79
C MET A 37 -1.78 -4.48 -20.01
N THR A 38 -1.79 -3.14 -19.93
CA THR A 38 -2.29 -2.26 -21.00
C THR A 38 -1.17 -1.70 -21.88
N GLY A 39 0.05 -1.63 -21.35
CA GLY A 39 1.23 -1.10 -22.06
C GLY A 39 2.10 -2.14 -22.78
N GLY A 40 1.70 -3.41 -22.77
CA GLY A 40 2.39 -4.52 -23.46
C GLY A 40 1.77 -4.86 -24.81
#